data_AF-A0A1A9GR75-F1
#
_entry.id   AF-A0A1A9GR75-F1
#
_cell.length_a   1.000
_cell.length_b   1.000
_cell.length_c   1.000
_cell.angle_alpha   90.00
_cell.angle_beta   90.00
_cell.angle_gamma   90.00
#
_symmetry.space_group_name_H-M   'P 1'
#
loop_
_entity.id
_entity.type
_entity.pdbx_description
1 polymer ?
#
loop_
_entity_poly.entity_id
_entity_poly.type
_entity_poly.pdbx_seq_one_letter_code
_entity_poly.pdbx_strand_id
1 'polypeptide(L)'
;MNEAGYALLGVAIGAVIPALAALYANHAEGKQAAADRQDARDARLFDHRREAYEQFIRVTRNTLDWAWHEEQGIGNAPPFDYDSLDPVLARESDVLMYGTPETAAKAREVFTTLNGYAGGKRSNDNYKAVEAAIRAFTEAARRDLGVPSVAP
;
A
#
# COMPACT_ATOMS: atom_id res chain seq x y z
N MET A 1 -64.26 8.88 -40.25
CA MET A 1 -63.15 7.90 -40.35
C MET A 1 -61.86 8.63 -40.04
N ASN A 2 -61.39 8.62 -38.78
CA ASN A 2 -60.09 9.22 -38.41
C ASN A 2 -59.43 8.54 -37.19
N GLU A 3 -59.78 7.29 -36.90
CA GLU A 3 -59.29 6.56 -35.72
C GLU A 3 -57.96 5.81 -35.98
N ALA A 4 -57.62 5.56 -37.25
CA ALA A 4 -56.39 4.85 -37.60
C ALA A 4 -55.11 5.66 -37.33
N GLY A 5 -55.18 7.00 -37.31
CA GLY A 5 -54.03 7.87 -37.05
C GLY A 5 -53.59 7.91 -35.57
N TYR A 6 -54.53 7.76 -34.64
CA TYR A 6 -54.23 7.78 -33.20
C TYR A 6 -53.62 6.47 -32.70
N ALA A 7 -53.96 5.33 -33.31
CA ALA A 7 -53.37 4.04 -32.96
C ALA A 7 -51.88 3.93 -33.32
N LEU A 8 -51.46 4.50 -34.47
CA LEU A 8 -50.05 4.52 -34.88
C LEU A 8 -49.19 5.48 -34.04
N LEU A 9 -49.75 6.62 -33.62
CA LEU A 9 -49.09 7.56 -32.69
C LEU A 9 -48.93 6.96 -31.28
N GLY A 10 -49.93 6.22 -30.79
CA GLY A 10 -49.88 5.56 -29.48
C GLY A 10 -48.84 4.43 -29.39
N VAL A 11 -48.67 3.64 -30.45
CA VAL A 11 -47.68 2.54 -30.51
C VAL A 11 -46.25 3.07 -30.63
N ALA A 12 -46.03 4.14 -31.39
CA ALA A 12 -44.71 4.77 -31.52
C ALA A 12 -44.24 5.40 -30.19
N ILE A 13 -45.13 6.08 -29.46
CA ILE A 13 -44.81 6.66 -28.14
C ILE A 13 -44.63 5.55 -27.09
N GLY A 14 -45.47 4.50 -27.14
CA GLY A 14 -45.42 3.37 -26.21
C GLY A 14 -44.12 2.54 -26.27
N ALA A 15 -43.40 2.54 -27.40
CA ALA A 15 -42.13 1.83 -27.55
C ALA A 15 -40.89 2.71 -27.27
N VAL A 16 -40.96 4.01 -27.52
CA VAL A 16 -39.83 4.94 -27.34
C VAL A 16 -39.53 5.19 -25.86
N ILE A 17 -40.56 5.29 -25.02
CA ILE A 17 -40.41 5.49 -23.56
C ILE A 17 -39.66 4.33 -22.90
N PRO A 18 -40.04 3.05 -23.08
CA PRO A 18 -39.29 1.92 -22.51
C PRO A 18 -37.88 1.77 -23.11
N ALA A 19 -37.66 2.11 -24.38
CA ALA A 19 -36.32 2.07 -24.98
C ALA A 19 -35.38 3.14 -24.37
N LEU A 20 -35.88 4.36 -24.14
CA LEU A 20 -35.14 5.40 -23.45
C LEU A 20 -34.90 5.04 -21.97
N ALA A 21 -35.89 4.48 -21.29
CA ALA A 21 -35.74 4.01 -19.91
C ALA A 21 -34.68 2.90 -19.80
N ALA A 22 -34.66 1.95 -20.74
CA ALA A 22 -33.65 0.90 -20.82
C ALA A 22 -32.24 1.45 -21.10
N LEU A 23 -32.11 2.47 -21.98
CA LEU A 23 -30.84 3.15 -22.22
C LEU A 23 -30.33 3.90 -20.97
N TYR A 24 -31.20 4.61 -20.26
CA TYR A 24 -30.85 5.27 -19.01
C TYR A 24 -30.49 4.29 -17.90
N ALA A 25 -31.23 3.18 -17.76
CA ALA A 25 -30.93 2.11 -16.83
C ALA A 25 -29.57 1.46 -17.14
N ASN A 26 -29.31 1.08 -18.40
CA ASN A 26 -28.02 0.52 -18.82
C ASN A 26 -26.85 1.50 -18.58
N HIS A 27 -27.08 2.81 -18.76
CA HIS A 27 -26.06 3.82 -18.51
C HIS A 27 -25.80 4.03 -17.00
N ALA A 28 -26.84 3.97 -16.17
CA ALA A 28 -26.73 4.04 -14.72
C ALA A 28 -26.05 2.78 -14.14
N GLU A 29 -26.44 1.60 -14.61
CA GLU A 29 -25.81 0.31 -14.27
C GLU A 29 -24.33 0.29 -14.68
N GLY A 30 -24.00 0.81 -15.88
CA GLY A 30 -22.62 0.94 -16.33
C GLY A 30 -21.77 1.86 -15.44
N LYS A 31 -22.35 2.95 -14.93
CA LYS A 31 -21.68 3.86 -13.97
C LYS A 31 -21.48 3.21 -12.61
N GLN A 32 -22.49 2.49 -12.10
CA GLN A 32 -22.38 1.74 -10.84
C GLN A 32 -21.32 0.64 -10.95
N ALA A 33 -21.36 -0.18 -12.00
CA ALA A 33 -20.35 -1.24 -12.23
C ALA A 33 -18.93 -0.68 -12.47
N ALA A 34 -18.80 0.56 -12.94
CA ALA A 34 -17.49 1.23 -13.03
C ALA A 34 -17.02 1.71 -11.65
N ALA A 35 -17.91 2.29 -10.84
CA ALA A 35 -17.62 2.70 -9.46
C ALA A 35 -17.21 1.50 -8.60
N ASP A 36 -17.98 0.41 -8.62
CA ASP A 36 -17.67 -0.81 -7.86
C ASP A 36 -16.31 -1.40 -8.24
N ARG A 37 -15.96 -1.35 -9.53
CA ARG A 37 -14.64 -1.81 -10.02
C ARG A 37 -13.51 -0.90 -9.55
N GLN A 38 -13.76 0.39 -9.43
CA GLN A 38 -12.79 1.36 -8.94
C GLN A 38 -12.59 1.17 -7.43
N ASP A 39 -13.67 1.11 -6.65
CA ASP A 39 -13.63 0.87 -5.21
C ASP A 39 -12.92 -0.45 -4.89
N ALA A 40 -13.18 -1.51 -5.65
CA ALA A 40 -12.49 -2.78 -5.48
C ALA A 40 -10.99 -2.72 -5.84
N ARG A 41 -10.57 -1.86 -6.78
CA ARG A 41 -9.14 -1.65 -7.07
C ARG A 41 -8.48 -0.87 -5.95
N ASP A 42 -9.14 0.16 -5.45
CA ASP A 42 -8.62 1.03 -4.40
C ASP A 42 -8.49 0.26 -3.08
N ALA A 43 -9.47 -0.60 -2.75
CA ALA A 43 -9.39 -1.51 -1.61
C ALA A 43 -8.19 -2.46 -1.71
N ARG A 44 -7.99 -3.11 -2.87
CA ARG A 44 -6.82 -4.00 -3.09
C ARG A 44 -5.50 -3.23 -2.99
N LEU A 45 -5.44 -2.03 -3.53
CA LEU A 45 -4.22 -1.21 -3.47
C LEU A 45 -3.90 -0.81 -2.02
N PHE A 46 -4.92 -0.44 -1.24
CA PHE A 46 -4.77 -0.16 0.17
C PHE A 46 -4.25 -1.38 0.95
N ASP A 47 -4.80 -2.56 0.69
CA ASP A 47 -4.35 -3.80 1.35
C ASP A 47 -2.90 -4.15 1.00
N HIS A 48 -2.51 -4.05 -0.27
CA HIS A 48 -1.12 -4.28 -0.69
C HIS A 48 -0.16 -3.28 -0.05
N ARG A 49 -0.56 -2.00 0.06
CA ARG A 49 0.23 -0.97 0.74
C ARG A 49 0.41 -1.30 2.23
N ARG A 50 -0.69 -1.62 2.91
CA ARG A 50 -0.66 -2.00 4.34
C ARG A 50 0.26 -3.20 4.56
N GLU A 51 0.12 -4.24 3.74
CA GLU A 51 0.95 -5.43 3.82
C GLU A 51 2.44 -5.10 3.56
N ALA A 52 2.76 -4.34 2.52
CA ALA A 52 4.13 -3.93 2.23
C ALA A 52 4.79 -3.24 3.45
N TYR A 53 4.05 -2.35 4.13
CA TYR A 53 4.56 -1.61 5.29
C TYR A 53 4.78 -2.51 6.50
N GLU A 54 3.83 -3.38 6.81
CA GLU A 54 3.93 -4.35 7.90
C GLU A 54 5.10 -5.32 7.70
N GLN A 55 5.24 -5.83 6.47
CA GLN A 55 6.30 -6.76 6.09
C GLN A 55 7.67 -6.09 6.18
N PHE A 56 7.80 -4.86 5.68
CA PHE A 56 9.04 -4.09 5.76
C PHE A 56 9.46 -3.84 7.22
N ILE A 57 8.54 -3.41 8.09
CA ILE A 57 8.83 -3.19 9.52
C ILE A 57 9.27 -4.50 10.18
N ARG A 58 8.55 -5.59 9.95
CA ARG A 58 8.83 -6.89 10.57
C ARG A 58 10.21 -7.40 10.18
N VAL A 59 10.51 -7.42 8.88
CA VAL A 59 11.80 -7.92 8.37
C VAL A 59 12.95 -7.03 8.83
N THR A 60 12.78 -5.71 8.80
CA THR A 60 13.80 -4.77 9.27
C THR A 60 14.10 -4.97 10.76
N ARG A 61 13.07 -5.06 11.61
CA ARG A 61 13.26 -5.27 13.05
C ARG A 61 13.95 -6.60 13.36
N ASN A 62 13.52 -7.68 12.72
CA ASN A 62 14.16 -8.98 12.89
C ASN A 62 15.65 -8.93 12.49
N THR A 63 15.97 -8.20 11.43
CA THR A 63 17.34 -8.04 10.93
C THR A 63 18.19 -7.18 11.88
N LEU A 64 17.61 -6.09 12.41
CA LEU A 64 18.26 -5.25 13.41
C LEU A 64 18.54 -6.01 14.71
N ASP A 65 17.55 -6.75 15.22
CA ASP A 65 17.67 -7.57 16.43
C ASP A 65 18.73 -8.65 16.26
N TRP A 66 18.76 -9.31 15.09
CA TRP A 66 19.79 -10.30 14.80
C TRP A 66 21.19 -9.68 14.76
N ALA A 67 21.37 -8.57 14.03
CA ALA A 67 22.64 -7.86 13.97
C ALA A 67 23.10 -7.37 15.36
N TRP A 68 22.15 -6.97 16.22
CA TRP A 68 22.43 -6.63 17.61
C TRP A 68 22.86 -7.84 18.44
N HIS A 69 22.13 -8.97 18.35
CA HIS A 69 22.49 -10.18 19.10
C HIS A 69 23.84 -10.75 18.69
N GLU A 70 24.17 -10.76 17.40
CA GLU A 70 25.49 -11.16 16.91
C GLU A 70 26.60 -10.29 17.54
N GLU A 71 26.43 -8.96 17.50
CA GLU A 71 27.40 -8.01 18.08
C GLU A 71 27.61 -8.22 19.59
N GLN A 72 26.54 -8.55 20.31
CA GLN A 72 26.59 -8.79 21.76
C GLN A 72 27.02 -10.23 22.11
N GLY A 73 27.24 -11.11 21.13
CA GLY A 73 27.49 -12.54 21.37
C GLY A 73 26.32 -13.24 22.08
N ILE A 74 25.08 -12.75 21.88
CA ILE A 74 23.87 -13.27 22.50
C ILE A 74 23.29 -14.38 21.64
N GLY A 75 23.21 -15.58 22.22
CA GLY A 75 22.74 -16.76 21.50
C GLY A 75 23.74 -17.18 20.41
N ASN A 76 23.57 -18.38 19.87
CA ASN A 76 24.37 -18.83 18.73
C ASN A 76 23.89 -18.13 17.44
N ALA A 77 23.87 -16.80 17.43
CA ALA A 77 23.52 -15.99 16.27
C ALA A 77 24.55 -16.28 15.18
N PRO A 78 24.12 -16.68 13.97
CA PRO A 78 25.04 -16.82 12.85
C PRO A 78 25.66 -15.47 12.51
N PRO A 79 26.85 -15.47 11.89
CA PRO A 79 27.50 -14.24 11.46
C PRO A 79 26.64 -13.52 10.43
N PHE A 80 26.54 -12.20 10.56
CA PHE A 80 25.81 -11.36 9.62
C PHE A 80 26.65 -11.12 8.37
N ASP A 81 26.08 -11.41 7.20
CA ASP A 81 26.71 -11.21 5.90
C ASP A 81 25.94 -10.16 5.06
N TYR A 82 26.37 -9.90 3.83
CA TYR A 82 25.68 -8.96 2.97
C TYR A 82 24.30 -9.47 2.53
N ASP A 83 24.19 -10.78 2.29
CA ASP A 83 22.96 -11.46 1.82
C ASP A 83 21.85 -11.41 2.89
N SER A 84 22.24 -11.23 4.16
CA SER A 84 21.38 -10.97 5.30
C SER A 84 20.44 -9.77 5.13
N LEU A 85 20.80 -8.82 4.25
CA LEU A 85 20.00 -7.64 3.94
C LEU A 85 19.07 -7.82 2.74
N ASP A 86 19.21 -8.89 1.95
CA ASP A 86 18.37 -9.14 0.78
C ASP A 86 16.87 -9.17 1.11
N PRO A 87 16.43 -9.79 2.24
CA PRO A 87 15.03 -9.74 2.62
C PRO A 87 14.53 -8.32 2.89
N VAL A 88 15.37 -7.44 3.46
CA VAL A 88 15.03 -6.04 3.71
C VAL A 88 14.92 -5.29 2.39
N LEU A 89 15.86 -5.49 1.47
CA LEU A 89 15.87 -4.86 0.14
C LEU A 89 14.65 -5.28 -0.69
N ALA A 90 14.27 -6.57 -0.63
CA ALA A 90 13.07 -7.06 -1.29
C ALA A 90 11.81 -6.34 -0.77
N ARG A 91 11.69 -6.18 0.55
CA ARG A 91 10.54 -5.45 1.15
C ARG A 91 10.59 -3.95 0.92
N GLU A 92 11.76 -3.36 0.81
CA GLU A 92 11.90 -1.96 0.40
C GLU A 92 11.32 -1.75 -1.01
N SER A 93 11.54 -2.70 -1.91
CA SER A 93 10.98 -2.67 -3.28
C SER A 93 9.45 -2.74 -3.29
N ASP A 94 8.85 -3.53 -2.39
CA ASP A 94 7.39 -3.57 -2.20
C ASP A 94 6.86 -2.19 -1.76
N VAL A 95 7.54 -1.53 -0.82
CA VAL A 95 7.20 -0.16 -0.37
C VAL A 95 7.30 0.84 -1.52
N LEU A 96 8.35 0.76 -2.32
CA LEU A 96 8.56 1.62 -3.50
C LEU A 96 7.44 1.46 -4.53
N MET A 97 6.88 0.25 -4.67
CA MET A 97 5.83 -0.04 -5.63
C MET A 97 4.44 0.44 -5.18
N TYR A 98 4.11 0.29 -3.90
CA TYR A 98 2.75 0.52 -3.39
C TYR A 98 2.59 1.79 -2.56
N GLY A 99 3.69 2.36 -2.08
CA GLY A 99 3.68 3.52 -1.21
C GLY A 99 3.80 4.87 -1.91
N THR A 100 3.58 5.92 -1.13
CA THR A 100 3.87 7.29 -1.56
C THR A 100 5.38 7.55 -1.69
N PRO A 101 5.79 8.55 -2.48
CA PRO A 101 7.20 8.95 -2.56
C PRO A 101 7.84 9.27 -1.21
N GLU A 102 7.09 9.85 -0.28
CA GLU A 102 7.56 10.14 1.08
C GLU A 102 7.86 8.85 1.85
N THR A 103 6.93 7.89 1.85
CA THR A 103 7.09 6.62 2.57
C THR A 103 8.21 5.77 1.96
N ALA A 104 8.33 5.76 0.63
CA ALA A 104 9.42 5.13 -0.09
C ALA A 104 10.80 5.73 0.27
N ALA A 105 10.91 7.06 0.36
CA ALA A 105 12.15 7.71 0.78
C ALA A 105 12.54 7.30 2.21
N LYS A 106 11.55 7.16 3.11
CA LYS A 106 11.80 6.68 4.47
C LYS A 106 12.19 5.20 4.54
N ALA A 107 11.65 4.34 3.69
CA ALA A 107 12.12 2.95 3.60
C ALA A 107 13.58 2.87 3.11
N ARG A 108 13.95 3.66 2.10
CA ARG A 108 15.34 3.78 1.65
C ARG A 108 16.28 4.26 2.75
N GLU A 109 15.84 5.23 3.56
CA GLU A 109 16.59 5.73 4.71
C GLU A 109 16.83 4.64 5.76
N VAL A 110 15.79 3.85 6.07
CA VAL A 110 15.89 2.68 6.96
C VAL A 110 16.91 1.67 6.43
N PHE A 111 16.80 1.26 5.17
CA PHE A 111 17.72 0.31 4.55
C PHE A 111 19.17 0.82 4.58
N THR A 112 19.40 2.07 4.19
CA THR A 112 20.73 2.69 4.16
C THR A 112 21.35 2.74 5.56
N THR A 113 20.55 3.10 6.56
CA THR A 113 21.01 3.19 7.96
C THR A 113 21.31 1.79 8.53
N LEU A 114 20.44 0.81 8.26
CA LEU A 114 20.64 -0.58 8.68
C LEU A 114 21.88 -1.19 8.01
N ASN A 115 22.07 -0.98 6.71
CA ASN A 115 23.26 -1.42 5.98
C ASN A 115 24.53 -0.78 6.57
N GLY A 116 24.49 0.52 6.89
CA GLY A 116 25.61 1.21 7.53
C GLY A 116 25.93 0.68 8.93
N TYR A 117 24.91 0.34 9.72
CA TYR A 117 25.07 -0.30 11.02
C TYR A 117 25.69 -1.70 10.88
N ALA A 118 25.09 -2.55 10.04
CA ALA A 118 25.48 -3.94 9.89
C ALA A 118 26.86 -4.12 9.22
N GLY A 119 27.20 -3.27 8.26
CA GLY A 119 28.45 -3.30 7.48
C GLY A 119 29.70 -2.75 8.19
N GLY A 120 29.68 -2.62 9.53
CA GLY A 120 30.90 -2.36 10.31
C GLY A 120 30.91 -1.08 11.14
N LYS A 121 29.77 -0.38 11.28
CA LYS A 121 29.63 0.71 12.26
C LYS A 121 28.71 0.29 13.41
N ARG A 122 28.92 -0.89 13.96
CA ARG A 122 28.08 -1.40 15.05
C ARG A 122 28.40 -0.65 16.34
N SER A 123 27.51 0.26 16.70
CA SER A 123 27.58 1.04 17.92
C SER A 123 26.17 1.30 18.42
N ASN A 124 26.03 1.58 19.72
CA ASN A 124 24.72 1.92 20.29
C ASN A 124 24.11 3.17 19.61
N ASP A 125 24.93 4.13 19.20
CA ASP A 125 24.46 5.32 18.50
C ASP A 125 23.90 5.00 17.11
N ASN A 126 24.55 4.09 16.39
CA ASN A 126 24.07 3.66 15.08
C ASN A 126 22.84 2.75 15.19
N TYR A 127 22.76 1.90 16.23
CA TYR A 127 21.55 1.15 16.54
C TYR A 127 20.35 2.10 16.76
N LYS A 128 20.52 3.13 17.60
CA LYS A 128 19.49 4.17 17.82
C LYS A 128 19.14 4.94 16.54
N ALA A 129 20.11 5.16 15.65
CA ALA A 129 19.84 5.79 14.36
C ALA A 129 18.93 4.91 13.49
N VAL A 130 19.13 3.59 13.47
CA VAL A 130 18.23 2.65 12.78
C VAL A 130 16.83 2.69 13.41
N GLU A 131 16.73 2.66 14.75
CA GLU A 131 15.42 2.76 15.44
C GLU A 131 14.69 4.07 15.12
N ALA A 132 15.42 5.19 15.07
CA ALA A 132 14.86 6.48 14.70
C ALA A 132 14.36 6.49 13.25
N ALA A 133 15.12 5.89 12.31
CA ALA A 133 14.69 5.73 10.92
C ALA A 133 13.43 4.86 10.81
N ILE A 134 13.36 3.73 11.54
CA ILE A 134 12.16 2.87 11.59
C ILE A 134 10.95 3.64 12.11
N ARG A 135 11.14 4.48 13.14
CA ARG A 135 10.07 5.32 13.69
C ARG A 135 9.58 6.33 12.66
N ALA A 136 10.49 7.05 12.00
CA ALA A 136 10.14 8.00 10.95
C ALA A 136 9.42 7.34 9.77
N PHE A 137 9.84 6.13 9.37
CA PHE A 137 9.13 5.32 8.39
C PHE A 137 7.71 4.96 8.87
N THR A 138 7.58 4.49 10.11
CA THR A 138 6.28 4.11 10.68
C THR A 138 5.31 5.30 10.71
N GLU A 139 5.79 6.49 11.03
CA GLU A 139 4.99 7.72 10.99
C GLU A 139 4.56 8.09 9.56
N ALA A 140 5.45 8.01 8.59
CA ALA A 140 5.12 8.24 7.18
C ALA A 140 4.09 7.21 6.66
N ALA A 141 4.30 5.93 6.96
CA ALA A 141 3.39 4.85 6.63
C ALA A 141 1.99 5.05 7.24
N ARG A 142 1.91 5.51 8.49
CA ARG A 142 0.63 5.85 9.13
C ARG A 142 -0.08 7.00 8.41
N ARG A 143 0.63 8.08 8.07
CA ARG A 143 0.07 9.20 7.32
C ARG A 143 -0.46 8.74 5.96
N ASP A 144 0.29 7.90 5.27
CA ASP A 144 -0.09 7.36 3.95
C ASP A 144 -1.29 6.40 4.00
N LEU A 145 -1.51 5.74 5.14
CA LEU A 145 -2.70 4.93 5.40
C LEU A 145 -3.87 5.74 5.98
N GLY A 146 -3.74 7.06 6.13
CA GLY A 146 -4.77 7.93 6.72
C GLY A 146 -4.96 7.75 8.23
N VAL A 147 -3.98 7.14 8.92
CA VAL A 147 -4.01 6.92 10.37
C VAL A 147 -3.41 8.14 11.08
N PRO A 148 -4.12 8.77 12.05
CA PRO A 148 -3.59 9.91 12.79
C PRO A 148 -2.27 9.57 13.50
N SER A 149 -1.32 10.51 13.50
CA SER A 149 -0.11 10.36 14.33
C SER A 149 -0.52 10.42 15.80
N VAL A 150 -0.08 9.44 16.58
CA VAL A 150 -0.18 9.53 18.04
C VAL A 150 0.92 10.50 18.45
N ALA A 151 0.57 11.66 19.03
CA ALA A 151 1.57 12.55 19.59
C ALA A 151 2.37 11.81 20.68
N PRO A 152 3.70 12.03 20.77
CA PRO A 152 4.54 11.40 21.77
C PRO A 152 4.17 11.77 23.21
#